data_AF-A0A534G422-F1
#
_entry.id   AF-A0A534G422-F1
#
_cell.length_a   1.000
_cell.length_b   1.000
_cell.length_c   1.000
_cell.angle_alpha   90.00
_cell.angle_beta   90.00
_cell.angle_gamma   90.00
#
_symmetry.space_group_name_H-M   'P 1'
#
loop_
_entity.id
_entity.type
_entity.pdbx_description
1 polymer ?
#
loop_
_entity_poly.entity_id
_entity_poly.type
_entity_poly.pdbx_seq_one_letter_code
_entity_poly.pdbx_strand_id
1 'polypeptide(L)'
;EHLQMGMVGQLYVRPRQNRVPVGTSLYSARGLQDADLRTACVSATDILCSNPLPAVNTAVNRAASGNYAYNDGDGSTYYDVDYPIQMHGFDPNFHFVGMTFNPEGFADMKDKYFLLNGRSYPDTVTPGPLETQSSDGVNHFSQPLPTIVTITAGQRALLRISDLNVSEYHTLASLGIPMQVIGYNAKLLRDQAGNNMYYTTNSITLGGGESLDVILDTCALRSTPTDPSSSCTTTLAPGTYYLYTPNLDHLSNDAENFGGQMTEVRVL
;
A
#
# COMPACT_ATOMS: atom_id res chain seq x y z
N GLU A 1 -5.55 -3.12 20.25
CA GLU A 1 -7.00 -2.88 20.34
C GLU A 1 -7.66 -2.96 18.96
N HIS A 2 -7.30 -2.09 18.02
CA HIS A 2 -7.87 -2.05 16.66
C HIS A 2 -7.80 -3.41 15.90
N LEU A 3 -6.70 -4.18 15.99
CA LEU A 3 -6.62 -5.54 15.41
C LEU A 3 -7.67 -6.53 15.94
N GLN A 4 -8.13 -6.37 17.17
CA GLN A 4 -9.19 -7.22 17.74
C GLN A 4 -10.59 -6.79 17.28
N MET A 5 -10.74 -5.61 16.66
CA MET A 5 -12.02 -5.10 16.16
C MET A 5 -12.33 -5.56 14.72
N GLY A 6 -11.66 -6.61 14.22
CA GLY A 6 -11.98 -7.25 12.94
C GLY A 6 -11.16 -6.78 11.75
N MET A 7 -9.99 -6.16 11.97
CA MET A 7 -9.12 -5.71 10.89
C MET A 7 -8.58 -6.89 10.08
N VAL A 8 -8.79 -6.87 8.76
CA VAL A 8 -8.32 -7.87 7.81
C VAL A 8 -7.19 -7.30 6.95
N GLY A 9 -6.44 -8.15 6.25
CA GLY A 9 -5.48 -7.70 5.22
C GLY A 9 -4.18 -7.03 5.70
N GLN A 10 -3.93 -6.96 7.01
CA GLN A 10 -2.71 -6.32 7.58
C GLN A 10 -1.42 -7.16 7.45
N LEU A 11 -1.51 -8.35 6.83
CA LEU A 11 -0.37 -9.25 6.65
C LEU A 11 0.26 -9.05 5.27
N TYR A 12 1.52 -8.64 5.26
CA TYR A 12 2.31 -8.55 4.04
C TYR A 12 3.10 -9.83 3.80
N VAL A 13 2.72 -10.56 2.75
CA VAL A 13 3.43 -11.77 2.31
C VAL A 13 4.32 -11.43 1.12
N ARG A 14 5.60 -11.83 1.16
CA ARG A 14 6.49 -11.77 0.00
C ARG A 14 6.20 -12.99 -0.90
N PRO A 15 5.85 -12.80 -2.19
CA PRO A 15 5.42 -13.90 -3.05
C PRO A 15 6.56 -14.85 -3.42
N ARG A 16 6.21 -16.11 -3.72
CA ARG A 16 7.16 -17.13 -4.19
C ARG A 16 7.88 -16.72 -5.47
N GLN A 17 7.22 -15.93 -6.31
CA GLN A 17 7.80 -15.33 -7.51
C GLN A 17 9.12 -14.60 -7.24
N ASN A 18 9.29 -13.99 -6.06
CA ASN A 18 10.53 -13.32 -5.67
C ASN A 18 11.72 -14.28 -5.50
N ARG A 19 11.49 -15.60 -5.51
CA ARG A 19 12.53 -16.64 -5.45
C ARG A 19 12.80 -17.32 -6.80
N VAL A 20 12.04 -16.99 -7.84
CA VAL A 20 12.30 -17.50 -9.20
C VAL A 20 13.65 -16.96 -9.66
N PRO A 21 14.54 -17.78 -10.27
CA PRO A 21 15.83 -17.29 -10.75
C PRO A 21 15.66 -16.21 -11.83
N VAL A 22 16.52 -15.18 -11.78
CA VAL A 22 16.55 -14.08 -12.75
C VAL A 22 16.62 -14.62 -14.18
N GLY A 23 15.86 -14.01 -15.10
CA GLY A 23 15.79 -14.42 -16.50
C GLY A 23 14.90 -15.63 -16.78
N THR A 24 14.35 -16.29 -15.74
CA THR A 24 13.40 -17.39 -15.91
C THR A 24 11.99 -16.87 -16.18
N SER A 25 11.25 -17.50 -17.09
CA SER A 25 9.84 -17.21 -17.37
C SER A 25 8.99 -17.28 -16.10
N LEU A 26 8.32 -16.17 -15.78
CA LEU A 26 7.42 -16.10 -14.62
C LEU A 26 6.19 -16.99 -14.83
N TYR A 27 5.66 -17.01 -16.05
CA TYR A 27 4.50 -17.81 -16.41
C TYR A 27 4.77 -19.31 -16.24
N SER A 28 5.90 -19.78 -16.76
CA SER A 28 6.29 -21.19 -16.67
C SER A 28 6.63 -21.57 -15.23
N ALA A 29 7.33 -20.72 -14.49
CA ALA A 29 7.65 -20.95 -13.08
C ALA A 29 6.37 -21.01 -12.22
N ARG A 30 5.37 -20.18 -12.53
CA ARG A 30 4.08 -20.20 -11.86
C ARG A 30 3.30 -21.49 -12.17
N GLY A 31 3.25 -21.90 -13.44
CA GLY A 31 2.60 -23.17 -13.83
C GLY A 31 3.21 -24.39 -13.14
N LEU A 32 4.53 -24.42 -12.94
CA LEU A 32 5.19 -25.49 -12.15
C LEU A 32 4.82 -25.46 -10.67
N GLN A 33 4.62 -24.27 -10.08
CA GLN A 33 4.16 -24.15 -8.70
C GLN A 33 2.71 -24.63 -8.56
N ASP A 34 1.86 -24.36 -9.55
CA ASP A 34 0.46 -24.78 -9.51
C ASP A 34 0.32 -26.32 -9.64
N ALA A 35 1.37 -27.03 -10.08
CA ALA A 35 1.42 -28.50 -10.12
C ALA A 35 1.80 -29.15 -8.77
N ASP A 36 2.34 -28.40 -7.82
CA ASP A 36 2.61 -28.89 -6.45
C ASP A 36 1.35 -28.74 -5.59
N LEU A 37 0.86 -29.85 -5.03
CA LEU A 37 -0.36 -29.89 -4.22
C LEU A 37 -0.37 -28.92 -3.03
N ARG A 38 0.81 -28.49 -2.54
CA ARG A 38 0.93 -27.52 -1.43
C ARG A 38 0.72 -26.07 -1.87
N THR A 39 0.82 -25.81 -3.17
CA THR A 39 0.78 -24.48 -3.77
C THR A 39 -0.17 -24.36 -4.94
N ALA A 40 -0.87 -25.45 -5.26
CA ALA A 40 -1.84 -25.52 -6.33
C ALA A 40 -2.94 -24.47 -6.15
N CYS A 41 -3.27 -23.81 -7.25
CA CYS A 41 -4.39 -22.87 -7.35
C CYS A 41 -5.18 -23.24 -8.61
N VAL A 42 -6.22 -24.05 -8.45
CA VAL A 42 -6.98 -24.61 -9.57
C VAL A 42 -8.37 -23.99 -9.61
N SER A 43 -8.53 -22.90 -10.36
CA SER A 43 -9.80 -22.15 -10.41
C SER A 43 -11.01 -22.96 -10.88
N ALA A 44 -10.80 -24.06 -11.62
CA ALA A 44 -11.86 -24.94 -12.08
C ALA A 44 -12.53 -25.77 -10.96
N THR A 45 -11.82 -26.03 -9.86
CA THR A 45 -12.29 -26.91 -8.77
C THR A 45 -12.17 -26.28 -7.38
N ASP A 46 -11.35 -25.23 -7.25
CA ASP A 46 -11.10 -24.53 -6.00
C ASP A 46 -11.52 -23.06 -6.13
N ILE A 47 -12.70 -22.75 -5.61
CA ILE A 47 -13.21 -21.37 -5.55
C ILE A 47 -12.35 -20.47 -4.63
N LEU A 48 -11.55 -21.06 -3.74
CA LEU A 48 -10.61 -20.34 -2.88
C LEU A 48 -9.27 -20.05 -3.58
N CYS A 49 -9.07 -20.52 -4.82
CA CYS A 49 -7.95 -20.09 -5.64
C CYS A 49 -8.06 -18.58 -5.90
N SER A 50 -7.29 -17.82 -5.11
CA SER A 50 -7.37 -16.36 -5.04
C SER A 50 -6.47 -15.66 -6.04
N ASN A 51 -5.64 -16.41 -6.76
CA ASN A 51 -4.65 -15.89 -7.71
C ASN A 51 -4.39 -16.94 -8.81
N PRO A 52 -5.31 -17.15 -9.77
CA PRO A 52 -5.10 -18.11 -10.85
C PRO A 52 -3.95 -17.71 -11.77
N LEU A 53 -3.44 -18.68 -12.54
CA LEU A 53 -2.47 -18.44 -13.60
C LEU A 53 -3.01 -17.38 -14.58
N PRO A 54 -2.17 -16.44 -15.08
CA PRO A 54 -2.62 -15.45 -16.07
C PRO A 54 -3.29 -16.10 -17.29
N ALA A 55 -4.34 -15.46 -17.80
CA ALA A 55 -5.02 -15.90 -19.02
C ALA A 55 -4.09 -15.89 -20.24
N VAL A 56 -3.13 -14.96 -20.26
CA VAL A 56 -2.18 -14.75 -21.35
C VAL A 56 -0.75 -14.83 -20.82
N ASN A 57 0.10 -15.57 -21.52
CA ASN A 57 1.54 -15.56 -21.27
C ASN A 57 2.14 -14.27 -21.86
N THR A 58 2.53 -13.34 -20.98
CA THR A 58 3.15 -12.05 -21.35
C THR A 58 4.61 -12.16 -21.79
N ALA A 59 5.19 -13.38 -21.76
CA ALA A 59 6.60 -13.67 -22.01
C ALA A 59 7.56 -12.87 -21.09
N VAL A 60 7.06 -12.38 -19.95
CA VAL A 60 7.86 -11.66 -18.97
C VAL A 60 8.69 -12.66 -18.16
N ASN A 61 9.98 -12.38 -18.09
CA ASN A 61 10.92 -13.14 -17.28
C ASN A 61 11.11 -12.46 -15.93
N ARG A 62 11.63 -13.20 -14.95
CA ARG A 62 12.03 -12.63 -13.67
C ARG A 62 13.04 -11.50 -13.90
N ALA A 63 12.67 -10.29 -13.46
CA ALA A 63 13.51 -9.11 -13.53
C ALA A 63 14.84 -9.28 -12.78
N ALA A 64 15.88 -8.59 -13.26
CA ALA A 64 17.21 -8.64 -12.65
C ALA A 64 17.30 -7.94 -11.28
N SER A 65 16.39 -7.01 -11.02
CA SER A 65 16.26 -6.29 -9.75
C SER A 65 14.78 -6.13 -9.42
N GLY A 66 14.47 -5.62 -8.23
CA GLY A 66 13.08 -5.42 -7.78
C GLY A 66 12.37 -6.72 -7.40
N ASN A 67 11.10 -6.57 -7.03
CA ASN A 67 10.26 -7.62 -6.49
C ASN A 67 8.82 -7.50 -7.01
N TYR A 68 7.97 -8.45 -6.64
CA TYR A 68 6.56 -8.50 -7.03
C TYR A 68 5.67 -8.42 -5.80
N ALA A 69 4.50 -7.79 -5.94
CA ALA A 69 3.54 -7.69 -4.84
C ALA A 69 2.84 -9.03 -4.63
N TYR A 70 2.53 -9.72 -5.74
CA TYR A 70 1.83 -11.01 -5.76
C TYR A 70 2.60 -12.06 -6.58
N ASN A 71 2.21 -13.32 -6.44
CA ASN A 71 2.72 -14.42 -7.26
C ASN A 71 2.01 -14.42 -8.63
N ASP A 72 2.11 -13.34 -9.37
CA ASP A 72 1.21 -13.03 -10.49
C ASP A 72 1.48 -13.84 -11.77
N GLY A 73 2.67 -14.41 -11.98
CA GLY A 73 3.03 -15.18 -13.16
C GLY A 73 3.13 -14.40 -14.48
N ASP A 74 2.75 -13.12 -14.52
CA ASP A 74 2.84 -12.24 -15.70
C ASP A 74 3.76 -11.03 -15.48
N GLY A 75 4.27 -10.86 -14.25
CA GLY A 75 5.18 -9.80 -13.84
C GLY A 75 4.52 -8.43 -13.64
N SER A 76 3.19 -8.33 -13.80
CA SER A 76 2.45 -7.07 -13.79
C SER A 76 2.54 -6.30 -12.45
N THR A 77 2.75 -7.01 -11.34
CA THR A 77 2.88 -6.46 -9.98
C THR A 77 4.32 -6.10 -9.58
N TYR A 78 5.21 -5.97 -10.56
CA TYR A 78 6.60 -5.54 -10.36
C TYR A 78 6.72 -4.17 -9.66
N TYR A 79 7.64 -4.06 -8.70
CA TYR A 79 8.06 -2.79 -8.08
C TYR A 79 9.55 -2.77 -7.76
N ASP A 80 10.11 -1.57 -7.70
CA ASP A 80 11.50 -1.30 -7.30
C ASP A 80 11.61 -1.08 -5.79
N VAL A 81 10.66 -0.32 -5.23
CA VAL A 81 10.60 0.05 -3.81
C VAL A 81 9.20 -0.18 -3.25
N ASP A 82 9.09 -0.55 -1.96
CA ASP A 82 7.80 -0.72 -1.29
C ASP A 82 7.69 0.11 0.00
N TYR A 83 6.52 0.69 0.20
CA TYR A 83 6.19 1.53 1.35
C TYR A 83 4.88 1.05 1.99
N PRO A 84 4.92 0.53 3.23
CA PRO A 84 3.71 0.31 4.00
C PRO A 84 3.16 1.66 4.48
N ILE A 85 1.86 1.88 4.33
CA ILE A 85 1.17 3.08 4.78
C ILE A 85 -0.06 2.67 5.57
N GLN A 86 -0.04 2.98 6.85
CA GLN A 86 -1.15 2.74 7.75
C GLN A 86 -1.91 4.03 8.01
N MET A 87 -3.19 4.03 7.68
CA MET A 87 -4.11 5.13 7.91
C MET A 87 -4.79 4.95 9.27
N HIS A 88 -4.95 6.05 9.99
CA HIS A 88 -5.53 6.07 11.33
C HIS A 88 -6.12 7.46 11.63
N GLY A 89 -7.09 7.52 12.54
CA GLY A 89 -7.59 8.76 13.14
C GLY A 89 -7.45 8.70 14.66
N PHE A 90 -7.24 9.84 15.29
CA PHE A 90 -7.03 9.92 16.74
C PHE A 90 -7.93 10.98 17.35
N ASP A 91 -8.80 10.54 18.25
CA ASP A 91 -9.61 11.39 19.12
C ASP A 91 -8.85 11.71 20.42
N PRO A 92 -8.41 12.96 20.63
CA PRO A 92 -7.70 13.36 21.85
C PRO A 92 -8.56 13.26 23.11
N ASN A 93 -9.88 13.43 23.03
CA ASN A 93 -10.77 13.36 24.19
C ASN A 93 -10.92 11.92 24.66
N PHE A 94 -11.22 11.00 23.74
CA PHE A 94 -11.35 9.58 24.05
C PHE A 94 -10.07 9.01 24.68
N HIS A 95 -8.90 9.44 24.19
CA HIS A 95 -7.60 9.01 24.71
C HIS A 95 -7.19 9.70 26.02
N PHE A 96 -7.73 10.88 26.35
CA PHE A 96 -7.51 11.54 27.64
C PHE A 96 -8.47 11.03 28.72
N VAL A 97 -9.76 10.87 28.40
CA VAL A 97 -10.81 10.43 29.33
C VAL A 97 -10.70 8.94 29.66
N GLY A 98 -10.13 8.11 28.76
CA GLY A 98 -9.74 6.73 29.06
C GLY A 98 -8.73 6.57 30.21
N MET A 99 -8.09 7.66 30.65
CA MET A 99 -7.27 7.71 31.87
C MET A 99 -8.08 8.00 33.15
N THR A 100 -9.37 8.30 33.02
CA THR A 100 -10.31 8.62 34.12
C THR A 100 -11.38 7.54 34.25
N PHE A 101 -12.03 7.44 35.41
CA PHE A 101 -12.82 6.27 35.82
C PHE A 101 -14.12 5.97 35.03
N ASN A 102 -14.50 6.79 34.04
CA ASN A 102 -15.72 6.58 33.27
C ASN A 102 -15.42 6.56 31.77
N PRO A 103 -15.46 5.39 31.10
CA PRO A 103 -15.11 5.29 29.68
C PRO A 103 -16.15 6.02 28.82
N GLU A 104 -15.68 6.83 27.87
CA GLU A 104 -16.54 7.37 26.82
C GLU A 104 -17.04 6.23 25.92
N GLY A 105 -18.25 6.38 25.37
CA GLY A 105 -18.79 5.40 24.43
C GLY A 105 -18.11 5.53 23.08
N PHE A 106 -17.78 4.40 22.42
CA PHE A 106 -17.25 4.40 21.04
C PHE A 106 -18.14 5.17 20.05
N ALA A 107 -19.44 5.32 20.33
CA ALA A 107 -20.36 6.10 19.51
C ALA A 107 -20.11 7.62 19.54
N ASP A 108 -19.42 8.11 20.57
CA ASP A 108 -19.11 9.54 20.76
C ASP A 108 -17.71 9.92 20.24
N MET A 109 -16.93 8.93 19.80
CA MET A 109 -15.55 9.12 19.32
C MET A 109 -15.51 9.99 18.07
N LYS A 110 -14.67 11.01 18.09
CA LYS A 110 -14.50 12.03 17.05
C LYS A 110 -13.01 12.28 16.82
N ASP A 111 -12.48 11.72 15.75
CA ASP A 111 -11.08 11.93 15.40
C ASP A 111 -10.80 13.41 15.09
N LYS A 112 -9.65 13.88 15.56
CA LYS A 112 -9.14 15.25 15.36
C LYS A 112 -7.75 15.29 14.74
N TYR A 113 -7.03 14.18 14.82
CA TYR A 113 -5.71 14.03 14.22
C TYR A 113 -5.73 12.86 13.26
N PHE A 114 -5.34 13.14 12.02
CA PHE A 114 -5.41 12.19 10.93
C PHE A 114 -4.00 11.77 10.55
N LEU A 115 -3.72 10.47 10.65
CA LEU A 115 -2.36 9.97 10.66
C LEU A 115 -2.08 9.04 9.49
N LEU A 116 -0.86 9.11 8.99
CA LEU A 116 -0.23 8.10 8.14
C LEU A 116 1.02 7.57 8.85
N ASN A 117 1.10 6.26 9.10
CA ASN A 117 2.15 5.62 9.91
C ASN A 117 2.35 6.28 11.28
N GLY A 118 1.25 6.69 11.92
CA GLY A 118 1.25 7.35 13.22
C GLY A 118 1.72 8.82 13.20
N ARG A 119 1.85 9.43 12.02
CA ARG A 119 2.30 10.82 11.83
C ARG A 119 1.23 11.65 11.16
N SER A 120 1.04 12.88 11.62
CA SER A 120 0.37 13.92 10.85
C SER A 120 1.39 14.70 10.02
N TYR A 121 0.97 15.29 8.91
CA TYR A 121 1.79 16.31 8.25
C TYR A 121 2.04 17.49 9.22
N PRO A 122 3.24 18.09 9.26
CA PRO A 122 4.41 17.83 8.39
C PRO A 122 5.33 16.68 8.82
N ASP A 123 5.09 15.99 9.94
CA ASP A 123 5.98 14.91 10.40
C ASP A 123 6.01 13.69 9.46
N THR A 124 4.99 13.55 8.62
CA THR A 124 4.94 12.55 7.54
C THR A 124 6.03 12.72 6.49
N VAL A 125 6.63 13.91 6.34
CA VAL A 125 7.74 14.15 5.40
C VAL A 125 9.12 13.96 6.03
N THR A 126 9.16 13.72 7.34
CA THR A 126 10.42 13.45 8.05
C THR A 126 10.89 12.02 7.76
N PRO A 127 12.09 11.85 7.17
CA PRO A 127 12.61 10.53 6.86
C PRO A 127 13.03 9.78 8.14
N GLY A 128 13.01 8.45 8.06
CA GLY A 128 13.44 7.60 9.16
C GLY A 128 12.46 7.57 10.34
N PRO A 129 12.81 6.83 11.41
CA PRO A 129 11.95 6.66 12.57
C PRO A 129 11.90 7.93 13.44
N LEU A 130 10.76 8.17 14.09
CA LEU A 130 10.59 9.25 15.08
C LEU A 130 10.54 8.69 16.49
N GLU A 131 11.14 9.43 17.42
CA GLU A 131 11.18 9.11 18.84
C GLU A 131 10.24 10.01 19.63
N THR A 132 9.58 9.44 20.64
CA THR A 132 8.77 10.17 21.62
C THR A 132 9.15 9.72 23.02
N GLN A 133 9.12 10.63 23.97
CA GLN A 133 9.34 10.28 25.38
C GLN A 133 8.21 9.36 25.87
N SER A 134 8.56 8.21 26.42
CA SER A 134 7.63 7.27 27.06
C SER A 134 7.39 7.64 28.52
N SER A 135 6.52 6.91 29.20
CA SER A 135 6.18 7.11 30.61
C SER A 135 7.36 6.88 31.57
N ASP A 136 8.43 6.23 31.11
CA ASP A 136 9.69 6.07 31.83
C ASP A 136 10.62 7.30 31.70
N GLY A 137 10.22 8.33 30.97
CA GLY A 137 11.02 9.53 30.73
C GLY A 137 12.11 9.36 29.66
N VAL A 138 12.17 8.20 29.00
CA VAL A 138 13.15 7.88 27.95
C VAL A 138 12.51 7.98 26.58
N ASN A 139 13.25 8.45 25.59
CA ASN A 139 12.80 8.46 24.20
C ASN A 139 12.83 7.05 23.60
N HIS A 140 11.70 6.64 23.03
CA HIS A 140 11.57 5.37 22.30
C HIS A 140 11.03 5.63 20.90
N PHE A 141 11.40 4.78 19.93
CA PHE A 141 10.81 4.79 18.60
C PHE A 141 9.35 4.35 18.65
N SER A 142 8.43 5.30 18.59
CA SER A 142 6.98 5.04 18.55
C SER A 142 6.44 5.01 17.12
N GLN A 143 7.15 5.63 16.17
CA GLN A 143 6.77 5.72 14.76
C GLN A 143 7.93 5.23 13.89
N PRO A 144 8.17 3.90 13.85
CA PRO A 144 9.38 3.33 13.26
C PRO A 144 9.42 3.40 11.73
N LEU A 145 8.26 3.55 11.08
CA LEU A 145 8.14 3.58 9.62
C LEU A 145 7.86 5.02 9.15
N PRO A 146 8.60 5.53 8.15
CA PRO A 146 8.30 6.81 7.53
C PRO A 146 7.08 6.69 6.62
N THR A 147 6.45 7.82 6.31
CA THR A 147 5.36 7.89 5.32
C THR A 147 5.83 8.44 3.98
N ILE A 148 6.87 9.27 3.99
CA ILE A 148 7.44 9.86 2.78
C ILE A 148 7.89 8.78 1.80
N VAL A 149 7.43 8.90 0.56
CA VAL A 149 7.77 8.00 -0.53
C VAL A 149 8.90 8.64 -1.32
N THR A 150 10.04 7.95 -1.42
CA THR A 150 11.16 8.37 -2.28
C THR A 150 11.38 7.34 -3.37
N ILE A 151 11.42 7.78 -4.63
CA ILE A 151 11.53 6.90 -5.79
C ILE A 151 12.37 7.57 -6.88
N THR A 152 13.21 6.81 -7.59
CA THR A 152 13.96 7.36 -8.73
C THR A 152 13.07 7.44 -9.96
N ALA A 153 13.20 8.49 -10.77
CA ALA A 153 12.47 8.65 -12.02
C ALA A 153 12.61 7.40 -12.93
N GLY A 154 11.47 6.85 -13.37
CA GLY A 154 11.37 5.62 -14.17
C GLY A 154 11.14 4.33 -13.36
N GLN A 155 11.27 4.38 -12.03
CA GLN A 155 10.97 3.27 -11.13
C GLN A 155 9.48 3.18 -10.76
N ARG A 156 9.10 2.07 -10.13
CA ARG A 156 7.77 1.79 -9.60
C ARG A 156 7.81 1.66 -8.07
N ALA A 157 6.94 2.38 -7.36
CA ALA A 157 6.74 2.23 -5.92
C ALA A 157 5.46 1.46 -5.65
N LEU A 158 5.54 0.40 -4.85
CA LEU A 158 4.38 -0.26 -4.27
C LEU A 158 4.01 0.44 -2.97
N LEU A 159 2.80 0.98 -2.88
CA LEU A 159 2.23 1.41 -1.61
C LEU A 159 1.28 0.32 -1.12
N ARG A 160 1.57 -0.19 0.08
CA ARG A 160 0.72 -1.16 0.78
C ARG A 160 -0.09 -0.43 1.82
N ILE A 161 -1.31 -0.07 1.47
CA ILE A 161 -2.14 0.82 2.25
C ILE A 161 -3.10 -0.01 3.09
N SER A 162 -3.23 0.34 4.35
CA SER A 162 -4.14 -0.31 5.28
C SER A 162 -4.81 0.72 6.16
N ASP A 163 -6.10 0.58 6.41
CA ASP A 163 -6.83 1.50 7.26
C ASP A 163 -7.20 0.84 8.59
N LEU A 164 -6.81 1.47 9.69
CA LEU A 164 -7.14 1.05 11.05
C LEU A 164 -8.19 1.94 11.72
N ASN A 165 -8.72 2.94 11.00
CA ASN A 165 -9.72 3.83 11.55
C ASN A 165 -10.98 3.03 11.95
N VAL A 166 -11.65 3.48 12.99
CA VAL A 166 -12.85 2.87 13.57
C VAL A 166 -14.06 3.81 13.60
N SER A 167 -13.85 5.11 13.37
CA SER A 167 -14.88 6.15 13.33
C SER A 167 -15.36 6.44 11.90
N GLU A 168 -14.49 6.34 10.90
CA GLU A 168 -14.74 6.84 9.56
C GLU A 168 -13.95 6.17 8.43
N TYR A 169 -14.39 6.46 7.21
CA TYR A 169 -13.67 6.10 6.00
C TYR A 169 -12.68 7.20 5.65
N HIS A 170 -11.53 6.82 5.15
CA HIS A 170 -10.53 7.76 4.68
C HIS A 170 -10.32 7.64 3.18
N THR A 171 -10.12 8.79 2.54
CA THR A 171 -9.75 8.87 1.13
C THR A 171 -8.33 9.40 1.01
N LEU A 172 -7.50 8.79 0.17
CA LEU A 172 -6.24 9.33 -0.30
C LEU A 172 -6.29 9.59 -1.80
N ALA A 173 -5.69 10.68 -2.23
CA ALA A 173 -5.60 11.11 -3.60
C ALA A 173 -4.14 11.40 -3.99
N SER A 174 -3.84 11.16 -5.27
CA SER A 174 -2.58 11.50 -5.92
C SER A 174 -2.87 12.28 -7.20
N LEU A 175 -2.43 13.53 -7.27
CA LEU A 175 -2.76 14.44 -8.39
C LEU A 175 -1.77 14.38 -9.56
N GLY A 176 -0.59 13.79 -9.40
CA GLY A 176 0.43 13.76 -10.47
C GLY A 176 0.99 12.39 -10.82
N ILE A 177 0.75 11.37 -10.00
CA ILE A 177 1.12 9.98 -10.32
C ILE A 177 -0.12 9.11 -10.11
N PRO A 178 -0.78 8.64 -11.18
CA PRO A 178 -1.96 7.80 -11.05
C PRO A 178 -1.65 6.53 -10.26
N MET A 179 -2.59 6.11 -9.41
CA MET A 179 -2.48 4.86 -8.66
C MET A 179 -3.06 3.73 -9.48
N GLN A 180 -2.22 2.73 -9.81
CA GLN A 180 -2.70 1.47 -10.35
C GLN A 180 -3.03 0.54 -9.19
N VAL A 181 -4.31 0.28 -8.95
CA VAL A 181 -4.76 -0.65 -7.92
C VAL A 181 -4.62 -2.07 -8.43
N ILE A 182 -3.86 -2.88 -7.70
CA ILE A 182 -3.53 -4.26 -8.08
C ILE A 182 -4.04 -5.32 -7.09
N GLY A 183 -4.39 -4.90 -5.87
CA GLY A 183 -4.85 -5.80 -4.81
C GLY A 183 -5.82 -5.13 -3.86
N TYR A 184 -6.77 -5.91 -3.34
CA TYR A 184 -7.73 -5.49 -2.32
C TYR A 184 -7.81 -6.56 -1.22
N ASN A 185 -7.71 -6.17 0.04
CA ASN A 185 -7.78 -7.07 1.20
C ASN A 185 -6.85 -8.29 1.06
N ALA A 186 -5.58 -8.02 0.76
CA ALA A 186 -4.52 -9.02 0.53
C ALA A 186 -4.82 -10.04 -0.60
N LYS A 187 -5.71 -9.70 -1.52
CA LYS A 187 -6.03 -10.51 -2.70
C LYS A 187 -5.67 -9.76 -3.98
N LEU A 188 -4.95 -10.45 -4.87
CA LEU A 188 -4.68 -9.97 -6.23
C LEU A 188 -6.00 -9.72 -6.96
N LEU A 189 -6.14 -8.56 -7.59
CA LEU A 189 -7.29 -8.24 -8.44
C LEU A 189 -7.18 -9.00 -9.77
N ARG A 190 -7.61 -10.26 -9.74
CA ARG A 190 -7.67 -11.16 -10.89
C ARG A 190 -8.93 -12.01 -10.84
N ASP A 191 -9.60 -12.14 -11.99
CA ASP A 191 -10.77 -13.01 -12.10
C ASP A 191 -10.39 -14.49 -12.16
N GLN A 192 -11.38 -15.39 -12.08
CA GLN A 192 -11.14 -16.83 -12.12
C GLN A 192 -10.67 -17.37 -13.49
N ALA A 193 -10.83 -16.56 -14.55
CA ALA A 193 -10.33 -16.87 -15.89
C ALA A 193 -8.86 -16.43 -16.09
N GLY A 194 -8.26 -15.76 -15.10
CA GLY A 194 -6.87 -15.31 -15.14
C GLY A 194 -6.68 -13.90 -15.71
N ASN A 195 -7.76 -13.14 -15.93
CA ASN A 195 -7.68 -11.76 -16.41
C ASN A 195 -7.40 -10.80 -15.24
N ASN A 196 -6.42 -9.92 -15.41
CA ASN A 196 -6.16 -8.86 -14.44
C ASN A 196 -7.31 -7.86 -14.42
N MET A 197 -7.82 -7.58 -13.22
CA MET A 197 -8.89 -6.62 -12.95
C MET A 197 -8.32 -5.33 -12.37
N TYR A 198 -7.08 -5.00 -12.71
CA TYR A 198 -6.41 -3.79 -12.25
C TYR A 198 -7.08 -2.57 -12.84
N TYR A 199 -7.12 -1.50 -12.08
CA TYR A 199 -7.66 -0.23 -12.55
C TYR A 199 -6.79 0.92 -12.07
N THR A 200 -6.80 1.99 -12.84
CA THR A 200 -6.06 3.21 -12.52
C THR A 200 -7.03 4.25 -11.98
N THR A 201 -6.65 4.89 -10.88
CA THR A 201 -7.44 5.95 -10.23
C THR A 201 -6.52 7.01 -9.66
N ASN A 202 -7.06 8.21 -9.45
CA ASN A 202 -6.36 9.28 -8.73
C ASN A 202 -6.76 9.32 -7.25
N SER A 203 -7.75 8.53 -6.83
CA SER A 203 -8.19 8.45 -5.44
C SER A 203 -8.61 7.05 -5.05
N ILE A 204 -8.33 6.69 -3.81
CA ILE A 204 -8.76 5.45 -3.16
C ILE A 204 -9.46 5.81 -1.85
N THR A 205 -10.52 5.07 -1.52
CA THR A 205 -11.22 5.18 -0.24
C THR A 205 -11.17 3.83 0.45
N LEU A 206 -10.81 3.82 1.72
CA LEU A 206 -10.80 2.64 2.56
C LEU A 206 -11.63 2.91 3.81
N GLY A 207 -12.27 1.87 4.31
CA GLY A 207 -12.82 1.84 5.67
C GLY A 207 -11.92 1.06 6.62
N GLY A 208 -12.25 1.17 7.90
CA GLY A 208 -11.61 0.39 8.96
C GLY A 208 -11.49 -1.09 8.64
N GLY A 209 -10.26 -1.60 8.69
CA GLY A 209 -9.94 -3.00 8.45
C GLY A 209 -9.73 -3.37 6.98
N GLU A 210 -9.83 -2.43 6.05
CA GLU A 210 -9.56 -2.66 4.64
C GLU A 210 -8.08 -2.39 4.30
N SER A 211 -7.62 -3.00 3.20
CA SER A 211 -6.27 -2.78 2.65
C SER A 211 -6.27 -2.78 1.13
N LEU A 212 -5.34 -2.02 0.57
CA LEU A 212 -5.15 -1.82 -0.86
C LEU A 212 -3.67 -1.90 -1.19
N ASP A 213 -3.34 -2.60 -2.27
CA ASP A 213 -2.01 -2.53 -2.87
C ASP A 213 -2.10 -1.70 -4.14
N VAL A 214 -1.35 -0.60 -4.18
CA VAL A 214 -1.31 0.31 -5.34
C VAL A 214 0.12 0.51 -5.82
N ILE A 215 0.29 0.60 -7.14
CA ILE A 215 1.57 0.93 -7.74
C ILE A 215 1.54 2.36 -8.26
N LEU A 216 2.54 3.13 -7.87
CA LEU A 216 2.91 4.40 -8.48
C LEU A 216 4.02 4.14 -9.52
N ASP A 217 3.74 4.40 -10.79
CA ASP A 217 4.72 4.24 -11.86
C ASP A 217 5.23 5.62 -12.31
N THR A 218 6.54 5.87 -12.14
CA THR A 218 7.17 7.12 -12.58
C THR A 218 7.67 7.04 -14.02
N CYS A 219 7.21 6.04 -14.78
CA CYS A 219 7.49 5.86 -16.19
C CYS A 219 6.23 5.97 -17.04
N ALA A 220 6.17 6.94 -17.94
CA ALA A 220 5.07 7.09 -18.88
C ALA A 220 5.12 6.07 -20.02
N LEU A 221 6.33 5.71 -20.48
CA LEU A 221 6.54 4.75 -21.57
C LEU A 221 7.74 3.86 -21.29
N ARG A 222 7.58 2.55 -21.51
CA ARG A 222 8.64 1.53 -21.36
C ARG A 222 9.03 0.94 -22.72
N SER A 223 10.26 0.44 -22.83
CA SER A 223 10.76 -0.20 -24.05
C SER A 223 9.94 -1.42 -24.47
N THR A 224 9.38 -2.13 -23.48
CA THR A 224 8.48 -3.26 -23.69
C THR A 224 7.20 -3.02 -22.89
N PRO A 225 6.10 -2.53 -23.50
CA PRO A 225 4.90 -2.13 -22.77
C PRO A 225 4.26 -3.22 -21.89
N THR A 226 4.44 -4.49 -22.23
CA THR A 226 3.93 -5.64 -21.47
C THR A 226 4.82 -6.04 -20.30
N ASP A 227 6.05 -5.52 -20.22
CA ASP A 227 7.03 -5.80 -19.16
C ASP A 227 7.27 -4.55 -18.31
N PRO A 228 6.64 -4.43 -17.13
CA PRO A 228 6.84 -3.30 -16.25
C PRO A 228 8.24 -3.22 -15.64
N SER A 229 9.08 -4.25 -15.78
CA SER A 229 10.49 -4.21 -15.37
C SER A 229 11.44 -3.77 -16.49
N SER A 230 10.92 -3.60 -17.71
CA SER A 230 11.71 -3.13 -18.84
C SER A 230 12.10 -1.66 -18.72
N SER A 231 13.16 -1.26 -19.43
CA SER A 231 13.74 0.08 -19.33
C SER A 231 12.71 1.18 -19.62
N CYS A 232 12.73 2.23 -18.80
CA CYS A 232 11.91 3.40 -19.02
C CYS A 232 12.47 4.25 -20.17
N THR A 233 11.63 4.62 -21.13
CA THR A 233 11.99 5.49 -22.26
C THR A 233 11.43 6.91 -22.11
N THR A 234 10.45 7.11 -21.23
CA THR A 234 9.90 8.44 -20.91
C THR A 234 9.57 8.50 -19.43
N THR A 235 10.43 9.14 -18.64
CA THR A 235 10.24 9.30 -17.20
C THR A 235 9.31 10.47 -16.88
N LEU A 236 8.64 10.41 -15.74
CA LEU A 236 8.03 11.59 -15.13
C LEU A 236 9.11 12.60 -14.73
N ALA A 237 8.73 13.87 -14.62
CA ALA A 237 9.64 14.93 -14.20
C ALA A 237 10.04 14.72 -12.72
N PRO A 238 11.32 14.85 -12.37
CA PRO A 238 11.74 14.91 -10.97
C PRO A 238 11.03 16.05 -10.23
N GLY A 239 10.68 15.82 -8.97
CA GLY A 239 9.96 16.79 -8.16
C GLY A 239 9.15 16.16 -7.03
N THR A 240 8.44 17.03 -6.31
CA THR A 240 7.55 16.64 -5.22
C THR A 240 6.13 16.52 -5.72
N TYR A 241 5.58 15.33 -5.58
CA TYR A 241 4.17 15.01 -5.72
C TYR A 241 3.57 14.77 -4.34
N TYR A 242 2.24 14.69 -4.26
CA TYR A 242 1.55 14.52 -2.99
C TYR A 242 0.64 13.30 -3.00
N LEU A 243 0.64 12.59 -1.88
CA LEU A 243 -0.38 11.64 -1.50
C LEU A 243 -1.10 12.24 -0.28
N TYR A 244 -2.36 12.61 -0.45
CA TYR A 244 -3.06 13.41 0.56
C TYR A 244 -4.54 13.12 0.57
N THR A 245 -5.21 13.43 1.66
CA THR A 245 -6.66 13.29 1.75
C THR A 245 -7.39 14.48 1.10
N PRO A 246 -8.38 14.24 0.22
CA PRO A 246 -9.23 15.31 -0.29
C PRO A 246 -10.31 15.74 0.71
N ASN A 247 -10.48 15.03 1.84
CA ASN A 247 -11.33 15.44 2.95
C ASN A 247 -10.67 16.62 3.67
N LEU A 248 -11.20 17.83 3.47
CA LEU A 248 -10.53 19.07 3.90
C LEU A 248 -10.36 19.15 5.42
N ASP A 249 -11.30 18.60 6.18
CA ASP A 249 -11.22 18.48 7.63
C ASP A 249 -10.10 17.53 8.07
N HIS A 250 -9.71 16.56 7.24
CA HIS A 250 -8.62 15.63 7.51
C HIS A 250 -7.23 16.19 7.13
N LEU A 251 -7.16 17.41 6.59
CA LEU A 251 -5.93 18.18 6.32
C LEU A 251 -5.61 19.17 7.45
N SER A 252 -5.94 18.81 8.67
CA SER A 252 -5.72 19.60 9.88
C SER A 252 -5.13 18.75 11.01
N ASN A 253 -4.45 19.43 11.94
CA ASN A 253 -4.09 18.88 13.24
C ASN A 253 -4.96 19.58 14.28
N ASP A 254 -6.16 19.04 14.51
CA ASP A 254 -7.21 19.66 15.30
C ASP A 254 -7.53 21.10 14.88
N ALA A 255 -7.03 22.11 15.61
CA ALA A 255 -7.27 23.53 15.31
C ALA A 255 -6.27 24.12 14.31
N GLU A 256 -5.23 23.38 13.91
CA GLU A 256 -4.15 23.85 13.03
C GLU A 256 -4.35 23.40 11.59
N ASN A 257 -4.40 24.36 10.66
CA ASN A 257 -4.47 24.08 9.23
C ASN A 257 -3.13 23.60 8.67
N PHE A 258 -3.18 22.93 7.51
CA PHE A 258 -2.01 22.36 6.83
C PHE A 258 -1.36 21.23 7.64
N GLY A 259 -2.17 20.25 8.05
CA GLY A 259 -1.76 19.08 8.81
C GLY A 259 -2.39 17.79 8.30
N GLY A 260 -2.50 16.81 9.19
CA GLY A 260 -3.30 15.59 8.97
C GLY A 260 -2.75 14.61 7.93
N GLN A 261 -3.66 13.93 7.21
CA GLN A 261 -3.36 12.83 6.29
C GLN A 261 -2.79 13.34 4.95
N MET A 262 -1.53 13.74 4.97
CA MET A 262 -0.79 14.21 3.80
C MET A 262 0.66 13.76 3.88
N THR A 263 1.27 13.38 2.76
CA THR A 263 2.71 13.15 2.64
C THR A 263 3.20 13.47 1.23
N GLU A 264 4.50 13.36 1.03
CA GLU A 264 5.18 13.62 -0.23
C GLU A 264 5.58 12.32 -0.93
N VAL A 265 5.45 12.33 -2.26
CA VAL A 265 6.08 11.38 -3.17
C VAL A 265 7.18 12.13 -3.92
N ARG A 266 8.44 11.94 -3.51
CA ARG A 266 9.62 12.57 -4.09
C ARG A 266 10.17 11.70 -5.22
N VAL A 267 10.05 12.22 -6.44
CA VAL A 267 10.67 11.63 -7.63
C VAL A 267 12.05 12.25 -7.81
N LEU A 268 13.09 11.43 -7.63
CA LEU A 268 14.51 11.82 -7.73
C LEU A 268 15.04 11.70 -9.17
#